data_AF-A0A5J4RX54-F1
#
_entry.id   AF-A0A5J4RX54-F1
#
_cell.length_a   1.000
_cell.length_b   1.000
_cell.length_c   1.000
_cell.angle_alpha   90.00
_cell.angle_beta   90.00
_cell.angle_gamma   90.00
#
_symmetry.space_group_name_H-M   'P 1'
#
loop_
_entity.id
_entity.type
_entity.pdbx_description
1 polymer ?
#
loop_
_entity_poly.entity_id
_entity_poly.type
_entity_poly.pdbx_seq_one_letter_code
_entity_poly.pdbx_strand_id
1 'polypeptide(L)'
;MDYAKDMKKQIKQFEKSDFRNIVTGDETWIYLRNYASFVFRRRGEEPLEKPRQAIGDEKRMFTVFFSGEGIQFIHMLPKMQTMDSEIFIKEIIQPLDEQYQQQRSKDDRNVWIHFDNARVHTSKKTQACISRSIFTKLKLPAYSPDISPCDFFLFGVLKQELKGKLFRNEDKAEQAVTRILNEIHPGEIQRAFRNWIYRLDYIIAHDGNYYNKSKW
;
A
#
# COMPACT_ATOMS: atom_id res chain seq x y z
N MET A 1 -14.63 1.64 -18.39
CA MET A 1 -14.35 0.40 -19.16
C MET A 1 -13.00 0.44 -19.86
N ASP A 2 -12.72 1.45 -20.68
CA ASP A 2 -11.42 1.56 -21.37
C ASP A 2 -10.24 1.70 -20.40
N TYR A 3 -10.47 2.42 -19.29
CA TYR A 3 -9.49 2.55 -18.23
C TYR A 3 -8.95 1.21 -17.69
N ALA A 4 -9.84 0.27 -17.32
CA ALA A 4 -9.43 -1.00 -16.73
C ALA A 4 -8.65 -1.85 -17.75
N LYS A 5 -9.03 -1.76 -19.04
CA LYS A 5 -8.31 -2.39 -20.14
C LYS A 5 -6.90 -1.81 -20.30
N ASP A 6 -6.77 -0.47 -20.27
CA ASP A 6 -5.49 0.22 -20.38
C ASP A 6 -4.58 -0.09 -19.19
N MET A 7 -5.12 -0.01 -17.97
CA MET A 7 -4.39 -0.33 -16.74
C MET A 7 -3.92 -1.79 -16.75
N LYS A 8 -4.80 -2.72 -17.13
CA LYS A 8 -4.44 -4.14 -17.28
C LYS A 8 -3.31 -4.30 -18.28
N LYS A 9 -3.41 -3.67 -19.45
CA LYS A 9 -2.38 -3.75 -20.51
C LYS A 9 -1.03 -3.26 -19.99
N GLN A 10 -1.02 -2.16 -19.24
CA GLN A 10 0.18 -1.62 -18.61
C GLN A 10 0.72 -2.57 -17.54
N ILE A 11 -0.08 -3.01 -16.58
CA ILE A 11 0.39 -3.86 -15.48
C ILE A 11 0.92 -5.21 -15.99
N LYS A 12 0.24 -5.80 -16.96
CA LYS A 12 0.62 -7.09 -17.55
C LYS A 12 2.01 -7.05 -18.22
N GLN A 13 2.48 -5.89 -18.67
CA GLN A 13 3.82 -5.77 -19.24
C GLN A 13 4.92 -6.02 -18.21
N PHE A 14 4.66 -5.73 -16.93
CA PHE A 14 5.62 -5.89 -15.84
C PHE A 14 5.70 -7.32 -15.32
N GLU A 15 4.74 -8.19 -15.68
CA GLU A 15 4.76 -9.61 -15.27
C GLU A 15 6.00 -10.34 -15.80
N LYS A 16 6.51 -9.96 -16.97
CA LYS A 16 7.74 -10.52 -17.57
C LYS A 16 9.00 -10.22 -16.77
N SER A 17 8.96 -9.18 -15.96
CA SER A 17 10.07 -8.73 -15.10
C SER A 17 9.71 -8.91 -13.63
N ASP A 18 8.83 -9.88 -13.31
CA ASP A 18 8.33 -10.15 -11.96
C ASP A 18 7.90 -8.88 -11.20
N PHE A 19 7.28 -7.93 -11.90
CA PHE A 19 6.83 -6.64 -11.37
C PHE A 19 7.92 -5.74 -10.76
N ARG A 20 9.19 -5.96 -11.12
CA ARG A 20 10.34 -5.13 -10.72
C ARG A 20 10.22 -3.67 -11.16
N ASN A 21 9.54 -3.40 -12.28
CA ASN A 21 9.49 -2.09 -12.91
C ASN A 21 8.20 -1.32 -12.62
N ILE A 22 7.42 -1.76 -11.62
CA ILE A 22 6.29 -1.03 -11.08
C ILE A 22 6.39 -0.98 -9.56
N VAL A 23 6.27 0.22 -9.00
CA VAL A 23 6.17 0.44 -7.56
C VAL A 23 4.79 0.97 -7.23
N THR A 24 4.13 0.38 -6.25
CA THR A 24 2.81 0.79 -5.77
C THR A 24 2.93 1.20 -4.31
N GLY A 25 2.21 2.25 -3.90
CA GLY A 25 2.18 2.67 -2.51
C GLY A 25 0.90 3.37 -2.12
N ASP A 26 0.68 3.43 -0.82
CA ASP A 26 -0.50 4.02 -0.19
C ASP A 26 -0.24 4.29 1.30
N GLU A 27 -1.15 5.03 1.93
CA GLU A 27 -1.16 5.38 3.34
C GLU A 27 -2.06 4.45 4.17
N THR A 28 -1.61 4.06 5.36
CA THR A 28 -2.46 3.40 6.36
C THR A 28 -2.26 3.98 7.75
N TRP A 29 -3.34 4.02 8.53
CA TRP A 29 -3.25 4.29 9.96
C TRP A 29 -2.99 3.00 10.74
N ILE A 30 -1.96 3.01 11.57
CA ILE A 30 -1.61 1.93 12.50
C ILE A 30 -1.75 2.43 13.93
N TYR A 31 -2.56 1.73 14.72
CA TYR A 31 -2.73 2.04 16.14
C TYR A 31 -1.53 1.55 16.95
N LEU A 32 -1.17 2.25 18.02
CA LEU A 32 -0.17 1.75 18.96
C LEU A 32 -0.71 0.53 19.73
N ARG A 33 -2.02 0.47 19.94
CA ARG A 33 -2.70 -0.63 20.63
C ARG A 33 -3.64 -1.35 19.66
N ASN A 34 -3.21 -2.50 19.15
CA ASN A 34 -3.97 -3.31 18.21
C ASN A 34 -4.65 -4.45 18.96
N TYR A 35 -5.78 -4.19 19.63
CA TYR A 35 -6.47 -5.21 20.42
C TYR A 35 -6.96 -6.39 19.55
N ALA A 36 -6.87 -7.61 20.08
CA ALA A 36 -7.40 -8.79 19.38
C ALA A 36 -8.94 -8.78 19.40
N SER A 37 -9.56 -8.97 18.23
CA SER A 37 -11.02 -9.03 18.09
C SER A 37 -11.67 -10.30 18.66
N PHE A 38 -10.91 -11.40 18.76
CA PHE A 38 -11.41 -12.70 19.21
C PHE A 38 -10.47 -13.32 20.25
N VAL A 39 -11.07 -13.99 21.24
CA VAL A 39 -10.37 -14.81 22.25
C VAL A 39 -11.08 -16.15 22.26
N PHE A 40 -10.33 -17.24 22.10
CA PHE A 40 -10.87 -18.58 22.27
C PHE A 40 -11.14 -18.80 23.75
N ARG A 41 -12.38 -19.20 24.08
CA ARG A 41 -12.78 -19.53 25.45
C ARG A 41 -13.29 -20.95 25.53
N ARG A 42 -13.17 -21.57 26.70
CA ARG A 42 -13.84 -22.84 26.98
C ARG A 42 -15.32 -22.59 27.31
N ARG A 43 -16.15 -23.59 27.05
CA ARG A 43 -17.59 -23.53 27.31
C ARG A 43 -17.80 -23.44 28.84
N GLY A 44 -18.41 -22.35 29.31
CA GLY A 44 -18.69 -22.11 30.73
C GLY A 44 -17.84 -21.03 31.39
N GLU A 45 -16.83 -20.49 30.70
CA GLU A 45 -16.06 -19.35 31.22
C GLU A 45 -16.79 -18.02 31.01
N GLU A 46 -16.74 -17.17 32.04
CA GLU A 46 -17.24 -15.80 31.99
C GLU A 46 -16.57 -15.00 30.86
N PRO A 47 -17.31 -14.13 30.14
CA PRO A 47 -16.73 -13.32 29.08
C PRO A 47 -15.63 -12.40 29.64
N LEU A 48 -14.42 -12.49 29.09
CA LEU A 48 -13.37 -11.50 29.39
C LEU A 48 -13.82 -10.12 28.87
N GLU A 49 -13.74 -9.10 29.72
CA GLU A 49 -13.91 -7.71 29.29
C GLU A 49 -12.83 -7.36 28.26
N LYS A 50 -13.27 -6.79 27.13
CA LYS A 50 -12.39 -6.44 26.02
C LYS A 50 -12.30 -4.92 25.89
N PRO A 51 -11.09 -4.34 25.89
CA PRO A 51 -10.92 -2.99 25.42
C PRO A 51 -11.29 -2.92 23.93
N ARG A 52 -12.22 -2.02 23.59
CA ARG A 52 -12.54 -1.69 22.20
C ARG A 52 -11.66 -0.54 21.75
N GLN A 53 -11.25 -0.59 20.50
CA GLN A 53 -10.48 0.49 19.88
C GLN A 53 -11.38 1.72 19.73
N ALA A 54 -10.94 2.86 20.26
CA ALA A 54 -11.66 4.13 20.18
C ALA A 54 -11.14 4.98 19.01
N ILE A 55 -11.96 5.91 18.52
CA ILE A 55 -11.58 6.84 17.44
C ILE A 55 -10.36 7.69 17.83
N GLY A 56 -10.23 8.01 19.12
CA GLY A 56 -9.14 8.81 19.68
C GLY A 56 -7.91 8.02 20.14
N ASP A 57 -7.88 6.70 19.93
CA ASP A 57 -6.69 5.91 20.29
C ASP A 57 -5.48 6.35 19.45
N GLU A 58 -4.32 6.40 20.10
CA GLU A 58 -3.09 6.86 19.45
C GLU A 58 -2.75 5.96 18.25
N LYS A 59 -2.54 6.61 17.11
CA LYS A 59 -2.25 5.99 15.82
C LYS A 59 -1.27 6.82 15.01
N ARG A 60 -0.50 6.15 14.17
CA ARG A 60 0.51 6.72 13.28
C ARG A 60 0.15 6.41 11.84
N MET A 61 0.31 7.39 10.96
CA MET A 61 0.16 7.19 9.53
C MET A 61 1.48 6.66 8.98
N PHE A 62 1.40 5.57 8.25
CA PHE A 62 2.51 5.00 7.50
C PHE A 62 2.23 5.11 6.02
N THR A 63 3.20 5.58 5.24
CA THR A 63 3.21 5.42 3.78
C THR A 63 4.15 4.28 3.43
N VAL A 64 3.69 3.33 2.63
CA VAL A 64 4.48 2.18 2.21
C VAL A 64 4.47 2.07 0.70
N PHE A 65 5.65 1.90 0.10
CA PHE A 65 5.80 1.55 -1.30
C PHE A 65 6.44 0.17 -1.44
N PHE A 66 5.97 -0.62 -2.40
CA PHE A 66 6.52 -1.94 -2.71
C PHE A 66 6.49 -2.24 -4.21
N SER A 67 7.40 -3.09 -4.66
CA SER A 67 7.49 -3.63 -6.02
C SER A 67 7.53 -5.15 -5.95
N GLY A 68 7.58 -5.83 -7.11
CA GLY A 68 7.71 -7.28 -7.14
C GLY A 68 8.99 -7.85 -6.50
N GLU A 69 9.97 -7.01 -6.17
CA GLU A 69 11.20 -7.40 -5.45
C GLU A 69 11.04 -7.36 -3.92
N GLY A 70 9.98 -6.73 -3.40
CA GLY A 70 9.82 -6.50 -1.96
C GLY A 70 9.37 -5.09 -1.63
N ILE A 71 9.43 -4.76 -0.34
CA ILE A 71 9.19 -3.41 0.16
C ILE A 71 10.31 -2.48 -0.30
N GLN A 72 9.92 -1.31 -0.81
CA GLN A 72 10.82 -0.34 -1.42
C GLN A 72 11.00 0.91 -0.56
N PHE A 73 9.97 1.26 0.21
CA PHE A 73 9.98 2.43 1.08
C PHE A 73 8.97 2.26 2.21
N ILE A 74 9.33 2.72 3.40
CA ILE A 74 8.45 2.81 4.56
C ILE A 74 8.71 4.18 5.18
N HIS A 75 7.66 4.95 5.41
CA HIS A 75 7.73 6.23 6.07
C HIS A 75 6.63 6.32 7.12
N MET A 76 7.01 6.73 8.34
CA MET A 76 6.06 7.08 9.38
C MET A 76 5.93 8.60 9.43
N LEU A 77 4.74 9.13 9.16
CA LEU A 77 4.47 10.56 9.22
C LEU A 77 4.86 11.11 10.60
N PRO A 78 5.63 12.20 10.71
CA PRO A 78 6.05 12.77 12.00
C PRO A 78 4.88 13.18 12.90
N LYS A 79 5.16 13.25 14.21
CA LYS A 79 4.12 13.53 15.22
C LYS A 79 3.52 14.92 15.01
N MET A 80 2.21 15.02 15.19
CA MET A 80 1.44 16.27 15.06
C MET A 80 1.48 16.91 13.66
N GLN A 81 1.90 16.17 12.63
CA GLN A 81 1.80 16.60 11.25
C GLN A 81 0.60 15.95 10.55
N THR A 82 0.16 16.55 9.45
CA THR A 82 -0.85 15.98 8.55
C THR A 82 -0.19 15.79 7.19
N MET A 83 -0.45 14.65 6.55
CA MET A 83 0.06 14.42 5.20
C MET A 83 -0.47 15.49 4.25
N ASP A 84 0.43 16.32 3.74
CA ASP A 84 0.17 17.29 2.69
C ASP A 84 1.08 17.04 1.49
N SER A 85 0.89 17.81 0.41
CA SER A 85 1.69 17.63 -0.81
C SER A 85 3.16 17.96 -0.62
N GLU A 86 3.53 18.81 0.34
CA GLU A 86 4.92 19.18 0.55
C GLU A 86 5.68 18.08 1.28
N ILE A 87 5.07 17.53 2.34
CA ILE A 87 5.59 16.36 3.06
C ILE A 87 5.66 15.16 2.11
N PHE A 88 4.58 14.88 1.36
CA PHE A 88 4.56 13.77 0.41
C PHE A 88 5.67 13.88 -0.64
N ILE A 89 5.95 15.08 -1.14
CA ILE A 89 7.06 15.28 -2.09
C ILE A 89 8.41 15.09 -1.41
N LYS A 90 8.66 15.81 -0.31
CA LYS A 90 9.98 15.93 0.31
C LYS A 90 10.42 14.68 1.05
N GLU A 91 9.49 14.03 1.74
CA GLU A 91 9.79 12.91 2.63
C GLU A 91 9.55 11.55 1.96
N ILE A 92 8.84 11.51 0.82
CA ILE A 92 8.45 10.24 0.19
C ILE A 92 8.91 10.18 -1.26
N ILE A 93 8.41 11.06 -2.14
CA ILE A 93 8.71 10.96 -3.58
C ILE A 93 10.18 11.26 -3.90
N GLN A 94 10.77 12.31 -3.32
CA GLN A 94 12.17 12.67 -3.58
C GLN A 94 13.15 11.60 -3.08
N PRO A 95 13.06 11.10 -1.83
CA PRO A 95 13.92 10.01 -1.38
C PRO A 95 13.74 8.73 -2.21
N LEU A 96 12.50 8.39 -2.58
CA LEU A 96 12.22 7.24 -3.42
C LEU A 96 12.82 7.39 -4.84
N ASP A 97 12.73 8.57 -5.43
CA ASP A 97 13.34 8.89 -6.73
C ASP A 97 14.87 8.80 -6.66
N GLU A 98 15.50 9.41 -5.65
CA GLU A 98 16.94 9.34 -5.42
C GLU A 98 17.43 7.89 -5.27
N GLN A 99 16.72 7.08 -4.46
CA GLN A 99 17.02 5.66 -4.30
C GLN A 99 16.98 4.91 -5.63
N TYR A 100 15.94 5.12 -6.43
CA TYR A 100 15.79 4.44 -7.71
C TYR A 100 16.80 4.91 -8.76
N GLN A 101 17.16 6.19 -8.78
CA GLN A 101 18.20 6.71 -9.67
C GLN A 101 19.58 6.14 -9.35
N GLN A 102 19.87 5.84 -8.08
CA GLN A 102 21.11 5.20 -7.67
C GLN A 102 21.14 3.70 -8.02
N GLN A 103 19.99 3.02 -7.94
CA GLN A 103 19.89 1.57 -8.15
C GLN A 103 19.75 1.18 -9.63
N ARG A 104 19.25 2.07 -10.50
CA ARG A 104 18.93 1.74 -11.90
C ARG A 104 20.00 2.26 -12.86
N SER A 105 20.46 1.39 -13.76
CA SER A 105 21.29 1.78 -14.90
C SER A 105 20.52 2.69 -15.86
N LYS A 106 21.24 3.52 -16.64
CA LYS A 106 20.62 4.47 -17.59
C LYS A 106 19.65 3.80 -18.59
N ASP A 107 19.87 2.53 -18.89
CA ASP A 107 19.06 1.75 -19.85
C ASP A 107 17.82 1.07 -19.23
N ASP A 108 17.65 1.10 -17.89
CA ASP A 108 16.54 0.48 -17.16
C ASP A 108 15.67 1.53 -16.42
N ARG A 109 15.48 2.69 -17.06
CA ARG A 109 14.78 3.85 -16.48
C ARG A 109 13.25 3.81 -16.61
N ASN A 110 12.69 2.74 -17.15
CA ASN A 110 11.25 2.64 -17.35
C ASN A 110 10.56 2.12 -16.08
N VAL A 111 10.59 2.92 -15.00
CA VAL A 111 9.97 2.59 -13.72
C VAL A 111 8.63 3.30 -13.60
N TRP A 112 7.60 2.54 -13.26
CA TRP A 112 6.24 3.06 -13.12
C TRP A 112 5.89 3.19 -11.65
N ILE A 113 5.11 4.21 -11.31
CA ILE A 113 4.63 4.44 -9.95
C ILE A 113 3.10 4.47 -9.90
N HIS A 114 2.54 3.84 -8.89
CA HIS A 114 1.11 3.80 -8.62
C HIS A 114 0.83 4.20 -7.16
N PHE A 115 -0.17 5.07 -6.99
CA PHE A 115 -0.79 5.47 -5.73
C PHE A 115 -2.11 6.16 -6.08
N ASP A 116 -3.02 6.27 -5.13
CA ASP A 116 -4.39 6.70 -5.36
C ASP A 116 -4.54 8.16 -5.89
N ASN A 117 -5.78 8.60 -6.07
CA ASN A 117 -6.12 9.96 -6.52
C ASN A 117 -6.47 10.90 -5.35
N ALA A 118 -5.92 10.69 -4.15
CA ALA A 118 -6.06 11.64 -3.05
C ALA A 118 -5.59 13.05 -3.45
N ARG A 119 -6.14 14.08 -2.80
CA ARG A 119 -5.83 15.48 -3.12
C ARG A 119 -4.34 15.80 -3.04
N VAL A 120 -3.65 15.17 -2.09
CA VAL A 120 -2.20 15.27 -1.90
C VAL A 120 -1.45 14.78 -3.15
N HIS A 121 -1.92 13.69 -3.75
CA HIS A 121 -1.34 13.00 -4.89
C HIS A 121 -1.65 13.66 -6.24
N THR A 122 -2.82 14.31 -6.36
CA THR A 122 -3.25 15.00 -7.58
C THR A 122 -2.91 16.48 -7.61
N SER A 123 -2.24 17.00 -6.57
CA SER A 123 -1.85 18.41 -6.51
C SER A 123 -0.90 18.78 -7.66
N LYS A 124 -0.92 20.05 -8.11
CA LYS A 124 -0.01 20.53 -9.16
C LYS A 124 1.47 20.34 -8.78
N LYS A 125 1.82 20.53 -7.51
CA LYS A 125 3.19 20.34 -7.01
C LYS A 125 3.62 18.88 -7.13
N THR A 126 2.77 17.95 -6.71
CA THR A 126 3.06 16.51 -6.76
C THR A 126 3.19 16.02 -8.20
N GLN A 127 2.28 16.42 -9.08
CA GLN A 127 2.32 16.08 -10.50
C GLN A 127 3.59 16.63 -11.17
N ALA A 128 4.00 17.87 -10.86
CA ALA A 128 5.23 18.45 -11.36
C ALA A 128 6.48 17.71 -10.86
N CYS A 129 6.50 17.28 -9.58
CA CYS A 129 7.60 16.48 -9.03
C CYS A 129 7.73 15.14 -9.77
N ILE A 130 6.63 14.41 -9.90
CA ILE A 130 6.63 13.10 -10.59
C ILE A 130 7.09 13.25 -12.04
N SER A 131 6.64 14.28 -12.76
CA SER A 131 7.06 14.52 -14.15
C SER A 131 8.56 14.79 -14.33
N ARG A 132 9.27 15.14 -13.25
CA ARG A 132 10.72 15.40 -13.24
C ARG A 132 11.52 14.24 -12.63
N SER A 133 10.83 13.27 -12.03
CA SER A 133 11.44 12.07 -11.43
C SER A 133 11.71 11.00 -12.48
N ILE A 134 12.35 9.89 -12.08
CA ILE A 134 12.48 8.68 -12.90
C ILE A 134 11.13 7.99 -13.18
N PHE A 135 10.09 8.31 -12.39
CA PHE A 135 8.84 7.57 -12.42
C PHE A 135 7.86 8.05 -13.50
N THR A 136 7.24 7.08 -14.17
CA THR A 136 6.02 7.29 -14.95
C THR A 136 4.79 6.95 -14.10
N LYS A 137 3.92 7.93 -13.82
CA LYS A 137 2.69 7.67 -13.05
C LYS A 137 1.72 6.79 -13.84
N LEU A 138 1.31 5.66 -13.26
CA LEU A 138 0.21 4.85 -13.74
C LEU A 138 -1.09 5.65 -13.61
N LYS A 139 -1.82 5.81 -14.71
CA LYS A 139 -3.10 6.54 -14.67
C LYS A 139 -4.11 5.73 -13.86
N LEU A 140 -4.91 6.42 -13.05
CA LEU A 140 -6.04 5.87 -12.29
C LEU A 140 -7.33 6.55 -12.71
N PRO A 141 -8.48 5.84 -12.73
CA PRO A 141 -9.74 6.49 -12.97
C PRO A 141 -10.16 7.21 -11.68
N ALA A 142 -11.17 8.07 -11.76
CA ALA A 142 -11.79 8.56 -10.54
C ALA A 142 -12.50 7.39 -9.82
N TYR A 143 -12.30 7.24 -8.51
CA TYR A 143 -13.02 6.30 -7.63
C TYR A 143 -12.81 4.80 -7.92
N SER A 144 -11.58 4.29 -7.78
CA SER A 144 -11.30 2.83 -7.83
C SER A 144 -10.52 2.30 -6.61
N PRO A 145 -11.03 2.47 -5.38
CA PRO A 145 -10.37 2.00 -4.17
C PRO A 145 -10.19 0.46 -4.14
N ASP A 146 -11.13 -0.32 -4.69
CA ASP A 146 -11.15 -1.78 -4.52
C ASP A 146 -10.12 -2.58 -5.36
N ILE A 147 -9.20 -1.89 -6.03
CA ILE A 147 -8.21 -2.50 -6.92
C ILE A 147 -6.77 -2.25 -6.45
N SER A 148 -6.54 -1.43 -5.42
CA SER A 148 -5.18 -1.14 -4.95
C SER A 148 -4.54 -2.39 -4.29
N PRO A 149 -3.34 -2.82 -4.73
CA PRO A 149 -2.59 -3.86 -4.05
C PRO A 149 -2.29 -3.56 -2.57
N CYS A 150 -2.23 -2.28 -2.20
CA CYS A 150 -2.05 -1.88 -0.81
C CYS A 150 -3.26 -2.31 0.04
N ASP A 151 -4.47 -2.05 -0.44
CA ASP A 151 -5.72 -2.32 0.28
C ASP A 151 -6.06 -3.82 0.35
N PHE A 152 -6.06 -4.52 -0.81
CA PHE A 152 -6.55 -5.89 -0.84
C PHE A 152 -5.53 -6.93 -0.35
N PHE A 153 -4.26 -6.54 -0.22
CA PHE A 153 -3.16 -7.43 0.16
C PHE A 153 -2.32 -6.87 1.30
N LEU A 154 -1.53 -5.82 1.05
CA LEU A 154 -0.44 -5.41 1.95
C LEU A 154 -0.95 -5.05 3.35
N PHE A 155 -1.95 -4.18 3.43
CA PHE A 155 -2.50 -3.73 4.71
C PHE A 155 -3.35 -4.81 5.38
N GLY A 156 -3.89 -5.76 4.62
CA GLY A 156 -4.53 -6.96 5.17
C GLY A 156 -3.53 -7.82 5.94
N VAL A 157 -2.39 -8.14 5.32
CA VAL A 157 -1.29 -8.89 5.94
C VAL A 157 -0.76 -8.14 7.16
N LEU A 158 -0.45 -6.86 7.00
CA LEU A 158 0.09 -6.03 8.09
C LEU A 158 -0.86 -5.99 9.31
N LYS A 159 -2.16 -5.73 9.09
CA LYS A 159 -3.14 -5.68 10.19
C LYS A 159 -3.34 -7.03 10.85
N GLN A 160 -3.26 -8.13 10.10
CA GLN A 160 -3.32 -9.48 10.65
C GLN A 160 -2.13 -9.74 11.59
N GLU A 161 -0.92 -9.40 11.16
CA GLU A 161 0.30 -9.58 11.95
C GLU A 161 0.41 -8.62 13.14
N LEU A 162 -0.22 -7.44 13.07
CA LEU A 162 -0.27 -6.49 14.17
C LEU A 162 -1.34 -6.85 15.21
N LYS A 163 -2.26 -7.75 14.91
CA LYS A 163 -3.36 -8.11 15.80
C LYS A 163 -2.84 -8.63 17.15
N GLY A 164 -3.32 -8.04 18.23
CA GLY A 164 -2.91 -8.32 19.61
C GLY A 164 -1.66 -7.57 20.08
N LYS A 165 -0.94 -6.84 19.20
CA LYS A 165 0.30 -6.14 19.58
C LYS A 165 -0.01 -4.80 20.26
N LEU A 166 0.62 -4.59 21.41
CA LEU A 166 0.54 -3.36 22.20
C LEU A 166 1.92 -2.72 22.26
N PHE A 167 2.07 -1.58 21.59
CA PHE A 167 3.32 -0.83 21.53
C PHE A 167 3.36 0.22 22.65
N ARG A 168 4.53 0.34 23.28
CA ARG A 168 4.77 1.34 24.35
C ARG A 168 4.97 2.74 23.80
N ASN A 169 5.44 2.86 22.56
CA ASN A 169 5.69 4.11 21.86
C ASN A 169 5.70 3.87 20.34
N GLU A 170 5.84 4.96 19.58
CA GLU A 170 5.85 4.95 18.12
C GLU A 170 7.07 4.25 17.51
N ASP A 171 8.26 4.39 18.10
CA ASP A 171 9.46 3.69 17.63
C ASP A 171 9.29 2.16 17.63
N LYS A 172 8.62 1.62 18.66
CA LYS A 172 8.32 0.19 18.74
C LYS A 172 7.26 -0.24 17.73
N ALA A 173 6.30 0.64 17.44
CA ALA A 173 5.33 0.38 16.37
C ALA A 173 6.04 0.38 15.01
N GLU A 174 6.89 1.37 14.73
CA GLU A 174 7.67 1.47 13.50
C GLU A 174 8.59 0.26 13.31
N GLN A 175 9.37 -0.13 14.33
CA GLN A 175 10.22 -1.32 14.28
C GLN A 175 9.41 -2.58 13.93
N ALA A 176 8.23 -2.74 14.51
CA ALA A 176 7.36 -3.89 14.23
C ALA A 176 6.76 -3.85 12.83
N VAL A 177 6.27 -2.68 12.38
CA VAL A 177 5.73 -2.49 11.03
C VAL A 177 6.82 -2.77 9.99
N THR A 178 8.00 -2.15 10.14
CA THR A 178 9.15 -2.36 9.27
C THR A 178 9.58 -3.81 9.22
N ARG A 179 9.63 -4.50 10.35
CA ARG A 179 9.95 -5.92 10.40
C ARG A 179 8.92 -6.77 9.64
N ILE A 180 7.64 -6.62 9.98
CA ILE A 180 6.55 -7.41 9.36
C ILE A 180 6.55 -7.24 7.85
N LEU A 181 6.66 -5.99 7.37
CA LEU A 181 6.61 -5.69 5.95
C LEU A 181 7.81 -6.29 5.21
N ASN A 182 9.02 -6.22 5.78
CA ASN A 182 10.23 -6.79 5.18
C ASN A 182 10.30 -8.33 5.27
N GLU A 183 9.51 -8.96 6.14
CA GLU A 183 9.37 -10.42 6.21
C GLU A 183 8.43 -10.98 5.13
N ILE A 184 7.65 -10.13 4.43
CA ILE A 184 6.79 -10.56 3.32
C ILE A 184 7.65 -11.04 2.16
N HIS A 185 7.47 -12.31 1.78
CA HIS A 185 8.27 -12.91 0.72
C HIS A 185 7.93 -12.29 -0.65
N PRO A 186 8.93 -11.99 -1.52
CA PRO A 186 8.67 -11.40 -2.85
C PRO A 186 7.67 -12.19 -3.69
N GLY A 187 7.68 -13.52 -3.58
CA GLY A 187 6.69 -14.39 -4.25
C GLY A 187 5.24 -14.12 -3.85
N GLU A 188 4.96 -13.70 -2.62
CA GLU A 188 3.61 -13.30 -2.19
C GLU A 188 3.20 -11.96 -2.79
N ILE A 189 4.14 -11.02 -2.84
CA ILE A 189 3.94 -9.71 -3.48
C ILE A 189 3.67 -9.89 -4.97
N GLN A 190 4.47 -10.70 -5.67
CA GLN A 190 4.26 -11.01 -7.09
C GLN A 190 2.90 -11.68 -7.34
N ARG A 191 2.46 -12.56 -6.44
CA ARG A 191 1.09 -13.12 -6.48
C ARG A 191 0.03 -12.04 -6.30
N ALA A 192 0.24 -11.06 -5.42
CA ALA A 192 -0.67 -9.94 -5.26
C ALA A 192 -0.75 -9.08 -6.54
N PHE A 193 0.37 -8.82 -7.21
CA PHE A 193 0.38 -8.14 -8.52
C PHE A 193 -0.34 -8.95 -9.61
N ARG A 194 -0.19 -10.28 -9.67
CA ARG A 194 -0.98 -11.12 -10.59
C ARG A 194 -2.48 -11.07 -10.25
N ASN A 195 -2.83 -11.07 -8.97
CA ASN A 195 -4.20 -10.87 -8.51
C ASN A 195 -4.77 -9.50 -8.88
N TRP A 196 -3.93 -8.48 -8.99
CA TRP A 196 -4.35 -7.18 -9.53
C TRP A 196 -4.85 -7.30 -10.97
N ILE A 197 -4.11 -8.02 -11.81
CA ILE A 197 -4.51 -8.32 -13.20
C ILE A 197 -5.83 -9.09 -13.24
N TYR A 198 -5.98 -10.12 -12.42
CA TYR A 198 -7.23 -10.90 -12.34
C TYR A 198 -8.44 -10.07 -11.89
N ARG A 199 -8.25 -9.17 -10.92
CA ARG A 199 -9.32 -8.24 -10.49
C ARG A 199 -9.72 -7.30 -11.62
N LEU A 200 -8.76 -6.78 -12.38
CA LEU A 200 -9.04 -5.94 -13.55
C LEU A 200 -9.80 -6.73 -14.62
N ASP A 201 -9.45 -8.00 -14.84
CA ASP A 201 -10.19 -8.88 -15.75
C ASP A 201 -11.65 -9.06 -15.35
N TYR A 202 -11.90 -9.27 -14.06
CA TYR A 202 -13.26 -9.35 -13.54
C TYR A 202 -14.04 -8.05 -13.79
N ILE A 203 -13.43 -6.89 -13.49
CA ILE A 203 -14.07 -5.58 -13.65
C ILE A 203 -14.39 -5.31 -15.13
N ILE A 204 -13.51 -5.71 -16.04
CA ILE A 204 -13.75 -5.63 -17.49
C ILE A 204 -14.89 -6.55 -17.92
N ALA A 205 -14.97 -7.76 -17.38
CA ALA A 205 -16.01 -8.73 -17.74
C ALA A 205 -17.40 -8.37 -17.19
N HIS A 206 -17.46 -7.56 -16.13
CA HIS A 206 -18.71 -7.20 -15.45
C HIS A 206 -19.04 -5.70 -15.55
N ASP A 207 -18.66 -5.05 -16.65
CA ASP A 207 -19.01 -3.65 -16.95
C ASP A 207 -18.68 -2.64 -15.85
N GLY A 208 -17.57 -2.83 -15.14
CA GLY A 208 -17.14 -1.93 -14.07
C GLY A 208 -17.69 -2.26 -12.67
N ASN A 209 -18.45 -3.34 -12.51
CA ASN A 209 -18.94 -3.77 -11.20
C ASN A 209 -17.78 -4.19 -10.27
N TYR A 210 -17.95 -3.90 -8.98
CA TYR A 210 -16.97 -4.22 -7.95
C TYR A 210 -16.63 -5.70 -7.89
N TYR A 211 -15.33 -6.00 -7.70
CA TYR A 211 -14.86 -7.36 -7.48
C TYR A 211 -15.39 -7.87 -6.14
N ASN A 212 -16.21 -8.93 -6.17
CA ASN A 212 -16.67 -9.61 -4.96
C ASN A 212 -16.16 -11.06 -4.95
N LYS A 213 -15.29 -11.36 -3.99
CA LYS A 213 -14.73 -12.70 -3.78
C LYS A 213 -15.79 -13.74 -3.43
N SER A 214 -16.98 -13.35 -2.93
CA SER A 214 -18.05 -14.29 -2.58
C SER A 214 -18.82 -14.85 -3.78
N LYS A 215 -18.52 -14.42 -5.01
CA LYS A 215 -19.17 -14.90 -6.24
C LYS A 215 -18.29 -15.86 -7.04
N TRP A 216 -17.11 -16.25 -6.53
CA TRP A 216 -16.15 -17.19 -7.13
C TRP A 216 -15.42 -18.02 -6.09
#